data_AF-A0A4U6W697-F1
#
_entry.id   AF-A0A4U6W697-F1
#
_cell.length_a   1.000
_cell.length_b   1.000
_cell.length_c   1.000
_cell.angle_alpha   90.00
_cell.angle_beta   90.00
_cell.angle_gamma   90.00
#
_symmetry.space_group_name_H-M   'P 1'
#
loop_
_entity.id
_entity.type
_entity.pdbx_description
1 polymer ?
#
loop_
_entity_poly.entity_id
_entity_poly.type
_entity_poly.pdbx_seq_one_letter_code
_entity_poly.pdbx_strand_id
1 'polypeptide(L)'
;MAAEYKETVARRYYTVTGEKAEDSTVEALIASGASETFLQKAIQQGQGQAAGRGQVLDAVSEIQERHGAVREMERSLRELHQVFLDMAALVEAQGHQLNDIESHVARASSFVLRGAVELETAREYQKGSRKWACVAVVAGAVLVAVIVLPIVINLHLLTVR
;
A
#
# COMPACT_ATOMS: atom_id res chain seq x y z
N MET A 1 51.06 -8.48 -49.11
CA MET A 1 51.53 -7.09 -49.29
C MET A 1 50.45 -6.16 -49.84
N ALA A 2 49.82 -6.43 -51.00
CA ALA A 2 48.80 -5.51 -51.56
C ALA A 2 47.52 -5.35 -50.70
N ALA A 3 47.02 -6.42 -50.09
CA ALA A 3 45.80 -6.39 -49.27
C ALA A 3 45.95 -5.56 -47.98
N GLU A 4 47.10 -5.64 -47.33
CA GLU A 4 47.41 -4.92 -46.08
C GLU A 4 47.54 -3.40 -46.31
N TYR A 5 48.06 -3.01 -47.47
CA TYR A 5 48.10 -1.62 -47.89
C TYR A 5 46.70 -1.05 -48.15
N LYS A 6 45.83 -1.84 -48.81
CA LYS A 6 44.43 -1.48 -49.07
C LYS A 6 43.64 -1.27 -47.79
N GLU A 7 43.83 -2.15 -46.81
CA GLU A 7 43.23 -2.03 -45.48
C GLU A 7 43.70 -0.78 -44.73
N THR A 8 44.99 -0.46 -44.82
CA THR A 8 45.57 0.74 -44.21
C THR A 8 44.96 2.03 -44.78
N VAL A 9 44.80 2.10 -46.10
CA VAL A 9 44.19 3.26 -46.77
C VAL A 9 42.70 3.38 -46.44
N ALA A 10 41.97 2.26 -46.43
CA ALA A 10 40.56 2.23 -46.05
C ALA A 10 40.34 2.71 -44.60
N ARG A 11 41.22 2.31 -43.66
CA ARG A 11 41.14 2.73 -42.26
C ARG A 11 41.41 4.24 -42.07
N ARG A 12 42.35 4.80 -42.83
CA ARG A 12 42.63 6.25 -42.85
C ARG A 12 41.44 7.03 -43.39
N TYR A 13 40.81 6.54 -44.46
CA TYR A 13 39.59 7.13 -45.01
C TYR A 13 38.44 7.15 -44.00
N TYR A 14 38.19 6.02 -43.33
CA TYR A 14 37.15 5.91 -42.31
C TYR A 14 37.39 6.86 -41.13
N THR A 15 38.65 7.02 -40.71
CA THR A 15 39.00 7.90 -39.60
C THR A 15 38.68 9.37 -39.94
N VAL A 16 38.89 9.77 -41.19
CA VAL A 16 38.67 11.15 -41.67
C VAL A 16 37.20 11.43 -41.96
N THR A 17 36.49 10.47 -42.58
CA THR A 17 35.14 10.68 -43.12
C THR A 17 34.03 10.09 -42.24
N GLY A 18 34.36 9.18 -41.32
CA GLY A 18 33.37 8.41 -40.56
C GLY A 18 32.61 7.36 -41.39
N GLU A 19 32.88 7.24 -42.69
CA GLU A 19 32.17 6.35 -43.62
C GLU A 19 33.10 5.29 -44.19
N LYS A 20 32.54 4.13 -44.53
CA LYS A 20 33.29 3.02 -45.12
C LYS A 20 33.57 3.32 -46.59
N ALA A 21 34.87 3.38 -46.95
CA ALA A 21 35.29 3.64 -48.32
C ALA A 21 34.81 2.54 -49.29
N GLU A 22 34.34 2.96 -50.48
CA GLU A 22 34.11 2.04 -51.58
C GLU A 22 35.45 1.53 -52.14
N ASP A 23 35.46 0.30 -52.65
CA ASP A 23 36.67 -0.36 -53.14
C ASP A 23 37.37 0.44 -54.26
N SER A 24 36.58 1.06 -55.15
CA SER A 24 37.04 1.96 -56.21
C SER A 24 37.70 3.24 -55.68
N THR A 25 37.20 3.78 -54.57
CA THR A 25 37.74 4.97 -53.91
C THR A 25 39.07 4.67 -53.23
N VAL A 26 39.18 3.50 -52.59
CA VAL A 26 40.43 3.04 -51.99
C VAL A 26 41.50 2.83 -53.06
N GLU A 27 41.15 2.21 -54.18
CA GLU A 27 42.07 1.99 -55.31
C GLU A 27 42.52 3.31 -55.96
N ALA A 28 41.61 4.28 -56.13
CA ALA A 28 41.96 5.60 -56.63
C ALA A 28 42.94 6.34 -55.71
N LEU A 29 42.79 6.24 -54.39
CA LEU A 29 43.69 6.84 -53.40
C LEU A 29 45.08 6.16 -53.36
N ILE A 30 45.12 4.86 -53.62
CA ILE A 30 46.36 4.09 -53.77
C ILE A 30 47.07 4.46 -55.07
N ALA A 31 46.35 4.48 -56.19
CA ALA A 31 46.90 4.76 -57.51
C ALA A 31 47.38 6.21 -57.66
N SER A 32 46.69 7.16 -57.04
CA SER A 32 47.08 8.59 -57.05
C SER A 32 48.20 8.93 -56.06
N GLY A 33 48.54 8.02 -55.14
CA GLY A 33 49.45 8.31 -54.02
C GLY A 33 48.94 9.39 -53.07
N ALA A 34 47.67 9.81 -53.18
CA ALA A 34 47.11 10.92 -52.42
C ALA A 34 46.63 10.53 -51.01
N SER A 35 46.78 9.26 -50.60
CA SER A 35 46.35 8.80 -49.28
C SER A 35 46.97 9.59 -48.12
N GLU A 36 48.26 9.93 -48.20
CA GLU A 36 48.95 10.68 -47.15
C GLU A 36 48.55 12.15 -47.12
N THR A 37 48.44 12.78 -48.31
CA THR A 37 48.04 14.18 -48.43
C THR A 37 46.59 14.40 -48.05
N PHE A 38 45.72 13.43 -48.29
CA PHE A 38 44.32 13.41 -47.84
C PHE A 38 44.22 13.47 -46.31
N LEU A 39 44.95 12.58 -45.61
CA LEU A 39 44.96 12.57 -44.15
C LEU A 39 45.56 13.85 -43.57
N GLN A 40 46.66 14.35 -44.17
CA GLN A 40 47.32 15.57 -43.72
C GLN A 40 46.44 16.80 -43.90
N LYS A 41 45.73 16.92 -45.03
CA LYS A 41 44.75 17.98 -45.27
C LYS A 41 43.57 17.90 -44.29
N ALA A 42 43.08 16.70 -44.01
CA ALA A 42 41.99 16.51 -43.06
C ALA A 42 42.36 16.93 -41.63
N ILE A 43 43.61 16.68 -41.21
CA ILE A 43 44.15 17.14 -39.92
C ILE A 43 44.35 18.66 -39.92
N GLN A 44 44.91 19.24 -40.98
CA GLN A 44 45.14 20.68 -41.09
C GLN A 44 43.84 21.49 -41.20
N GLN A 45 42.82 20.95 -41.85
CA GLN A 45 41.52 21.59 -42.03
C GLN A 45 40.54 21.29 -40.89
N GLY A 46 40.96 20.56 -39.85
CA GLY A 46 40.09 20.19 -38.72
C GLY A 46 38.92 19.25 -39.08
N GLN A 47 38.78 18.89 -40.35
CA GLN A 47 37.68 18.08 -40.88
C GLN A 47 37.84 16.59 -40.56
N GLY A 48 39.08 16.10 -40.39
CA GLY A 48 39.37 14.69 -40.15
C GLY A 48 39.01 14.16 -38.76
N GLN A 49 38.49 15.01 -37.88
CA GLN A 49 37.96 14.62 -36.57
C GLN A 49 36.47 14.93 -36.42
N ALA A 50 35.81 15.54 -37.42
CA ALA A 50 34.45 16.04 -37.29
C ALA A 50 33.38 14.96 -37.55
N ALA A 51 33.58 14.08 -38.53
CA ALA A 51 32.52 13.19 -39.00
C ALA A 51 32.27 11.97 -38.09
N GLY A 52 33.32 11.28 -37.60
CA GLY A 52 33.16 10.15 -36.67
C GLY A 52 32.89 10.57 -35.21
N ARG A 53 33.24 11.80 -34.85
CA ARG A 53 33.01 12.36 -33.51
C ARG A 53 31.53 12.66 -33.27
N GLY A 54 30.77 13.03 -34.31
CA GLY A 54 29.32 13.21 -34.22
C GLY A 54 28.60 11.93 -33.77
N GLN A 55 28.82 10.80 -34.45
CA GLN A 55 28.18 9.53 -34.10
C GLN A 55 28.58 9.01 -32.70
N VAL A 56 29.85 9.18 -32.31
CA VAL A 56 30.30 8.78 -30.97
C VAL A 56 29.70 9.69 -29.90
N LEU A 57 29.59 11.00 -30.15
CA LEU A 57 28.96 11.93 -29.22
C LEU A 57 27.45 11.69 -29.10
N ASP A 58 26.76 11.37 -30.21
CA ASP A 58 25.35 11.02 -30.20
C ASP A 58 25.09 9.75 -29.41
N ALA A 59 25.88 8.69 -29.63
CA ALA A 59 25.78 7.45 -28.87
C ALA A 59 26.07 7.65 -27.36
N VAL A 60 27.04 8.50 -27.01
CA VAL A 60 27.32 8.85 -25.61
C VAL A 60 26.17 9.64 -25.00
N SER A 61 25.56 10.57 -25.75
CA SER A 61 24.38 11.32 -25.31
C SER A 61 23.20 10.39 -25.04
N GLU A 62 22.92 9.46 -25.95
CA GLU A 62 21.85 8.47 -25.78
C GLU A 62 22.08 7.56 -24.56
N ILE A 63 23.33 7.11 -24.35
CA ILE A 63 23.70 6.32 -23.18
C ILE A 63 23.49 7.14 -21.89
N GLN A 64 23.87 8.42 -21.87
CA GLN A 64 23.69 9.29 -20.70
C GLN A 64 22.20 9.51 -20.39
N GLU A 65 21.37 9.71 -21.42
CA GLU A 65 19.91 9.85 -21.27
C GLU A 65 19.28 8.60 -20.66
N ARG A 66 19.64 7.42 -21.18
CA ARG A 66 19.21 6.13 -20.63
C ARG A 66 19.69 5.93 -19.20
N HIS A 67 20.92 6.33 -18.89
CA HIS A 67 21.48 6.21 -17.55
C HIS A 67 20.74 7.12 -16.55
N GLY A 68 20.33 8.32 -16.98
CA GLY A 68 19.44 9.19 -16.21
C GLY A 68 18.11 8.53 -15.91
N ALA A 69 17.48 7.91 -16.91
CA ALA A 69 16.22 7.18 -16.74
C ALA A 69 16.35 5.98 -15.77
N VAL A 70 17.44 5.21 -15.87
CA VAL A 70 17.72 4.09 -14.94
C VAL A 70 17.92 4.59 -13.51
N ARG A 71 18.65 5.70 -13.34
CA ARG A 71 18.89 6.29 -12.02
C ARG A 71 17.60 6.81 -11.38
N GLU A 72 16.68 7.34 -12.17
CA GLU A 72 15.35 7.75 -11.68
C GLU A 72 14.52 6.52 -11.25
N MET A 73 14.55 5.46 -12.05
CA MET A 73 13.87 4.20 -11.72
C MET A 73 14.41 3.56 -10.43
N GLU A 74 15.73 3.64 -10.22
CA GLU A 74 16.38 3.19 -8.98
C GLU A 74 15.94 4.02 -7.75
N ARG A 75 15.74 5.33 -7.92
CA ARG A 75 15.15 6.18 -6.87
C ARG A 75 13.73 5.75 -6.55
N SER A 76 12.88 5.59 -7.55
CA SER A 76 11.48 5.18 -7.36
C SER A 76 11.36 3.79 -6.70
N LEU A 77 12.23 2.84 -7.07
CA LEU A 77 12.26 1.52 -6.43
C LEU A 77 12.67 1.60 -4.95
N ARG A 78 13.62 2.49 -4.62
CA ARG A 78 14.06 2.69 -3.24
C ARG A 78 12.97 3.33 -2.39
N GLU A 79 12.23 4.29 -2.94
CA GLU A 79 11.04 4.85 -2.27
C GLU A 79 9.95 3.80 -2.08
N LEU A 80 9.66 2.99 -3.10
CA LEU A 80 8.68 1.90 -2.98
C LEU A 80 9.09 0.88 -1.91
N HIS A 81 10.38 0.54 -1.84
CA HIS A 81 10.90 -0.35 -0.80
C HIS A 81 10.68 0.23 0.59
N GLN A 82 10.92 1.53 0.77
CA GLN A 82 10.66 2.23 2.03
C GLN A 82 9.16 2.21 2.39
N VAL A 83 8.26 2.45 1.43
CA VAL A 83 6.81 2.33 1.64
C VAL A 83 6.42 0.90 2.07
N PHE A 84 7.05 -0.13 1.48
CA PHE A 84 6.82 -1.52 1.87
C PHE A 84 7.25 -1.81 3.30
N LEU A 85 8.40 -1.28 3.73
CA LEU A 85 8.90 -1.42 5.10
C LEU A 85 8.00 -0.67 6.10
N ASP A 86 7.55 0.55 5.76
CA ASP A 86 6.62 1.31 6.60
C ASP A 86 5.27 0.60 6.72
N MET A 87 4.76 0.01 5.63
CA MET A 87 3.55 -0.83 5.69
C MET A 87 3.73 -2.04 6.60
N ALA A 88 4.86 -2.75 6.50
CA ALA A 88 5.12 -3.89 7.37
C ALA A 88 5.15 -3.48 8.85
N ALA A 89 5.78 -2.34 9.17
CA ALA A 89 5.79 -1.79 10.52
C ALA A 89 4.40 -1.37 11.02
N LEU A 90 3.57 -0.74 10.17
CA LEU A 90 2.20 -0.37 10.53
C LEU A 90 1.31 -1.58 10.79
N VAL A 91 1.44 -2.65 9.99
CA VAL A 91 0.65 -3.88 10.17
C VAL A 91 1.05 -4.60 11.46
N GLU A 92 2.35 -4.69 11.76
CA GLU A 92 2.84 -5.25 13.02
C GLU A 92 2.31 -4.44 14.22
N ALA A 93 2.37 -3.10 14.15
CA ALA A 93 1.84 -2.24 15.21
C ALA A 93 0.32 -2.36 15.38
N GLN A 94 -0.43 -2.54 14.28
CA GLN A 94 -1.89 -2.75 14.31
C GLN A 94 -2.30 -4.16 14.76
N GLY A 95 -1.39 -5.13 14.76
CA GLY A 95 -1.65 -6.52 15.20
C GLY A 95 -2.18 -6.61 16.63
N HIS A 96 -1.75 -5.72 17.53
CA HIS A 96 -2.25 -5.69 18.91
C HIS A 96 -3.70 -5.17 19.02
N GLN A 97 -4.10 -4.19 18.20
CA GLN A 97 -5.46 -3.62 18.24
C GLN A 97 -6.51 -4.56 17.65
N LEU A 98 -6.14 -5.45 16.73
CA LEU A 98 -7.05 -6.47 16.18
C LEU A 98 -7.51 -7.47 17.26
N ASN A 99 -6.61 -7.84 18.19
CA ASN A 99 -6.95 -8.69 19.34
C ASN A 99 -7.98 -8.01 20.26
N ASP A 100 -7.90 -6.68 20.40
CA ASP A 100 -8.88 -5.93 21.19
C ASP A 100 -10.27 -5.97 20.55
N ILE A 101 -10.39 -5.83 19.22
CA ILE A 101 -11.68 -5.93 18.51
C ILE A 101 -12.31 -7.31 18.71
N GLU A 102 -11.53 -8.38 18.55
CA GLU A 102 -12.01 -9.74 18.79
C GLU A 102 -12.50 -9.90 20.24
N SER A 103 -11.74 -9.38 21.21
CA SER A 103 -12.13 -9.40 22.62
C SER A 103 -13.41 -8.59 22.89
N HIS A 104 -13.60 -7.46 22.21
CA HIS A 104 -14.78 -6.62 22.35
C HIS A 104 -16.02 -7.30 21.77
N VAL A 105 -15.88 -7.93 20.60
CA VAL A 105 -16.96 -8.71 19.96
C VAL A 105 -17.33 -9.93 20.81
N ALA A 106 -16.34 -10.68 21.31
CA ALA A 106 -16.56 -11.82 22.20
C ALA A 106 -17.27 -11.39 23.50
N ARG A 107 -16.82 -10.29 24.13
CA ARG A 107 -17.47 -9.72 25.32
C ARG A 107 -18.91 -9.30 25.03
N ALA A 108 -19.14 -8.57 23.94
CA ALA A 108 -20.49 -8.15 23.55
C ALA A 108 -21.42 -9.35 23.34
N SER A 109 -20.95 -10.38 22.63
CA SER A 109 -21.70 -11.63 22.44
C SER A 109 -22.04 -12.30 23.78
N SER A 110 -21.06 -12.43 24.69
CA SER A 110 -21.29 -13.02 26.00
C SER A 110 -22.30 -12.23 26.85
N PHE A 111 -22.28 -10.89 26.79
CA PHE A 111 -23.24 -10.05 27.51
C PHE A 111 -24.66 -10.21 26.98
N VAL A 112 -24.82 -10.28 25.66
CA VAL A 112 -26.14 -10.52 25.04
C VAL A 112 -26.68 -11.89 25.44
N LEU A 113 -25.82 -12.92 25.41
CA LEU A 113 -26.22 -14.28 25.80
C LEU A 113 -26.66 -14.35 27.27
N ARG A 114 -25.87 -13.76 28.18
CA ARG A 114 -26.21 -13.69 29.60
C ARG A 114 -27.48 -12.88 29.84
N GLY A 115 -27.60 -11.72 29.19
CA GLY A 115 -28.80 -10.88 29.26
C GLY A 115 -30.06 -11.62 28.81
N ALA A 116 -29.97 -12.46 27.78
CA ALA A 116 -31.09 -13.29 27.34
C ALA A 116 -31.53 -14.30 28.42
N VAL A 117 -30.58 -14.96 29.09
CA VAL A 117 -30.86 -15.90 30.20
C VAL A 117 -31.47 -15.17 31.41
N GLU A 118 -30.94 -13.99 31.75
CA GLU A 118 -31.49 -13.17 32.84
C GLU A 118 -32.93 -12.75 32.56
N LEU A 119 -33.25 -12.36 31.31
CA LEU A 119 -34.59 -11.99 30.88
C LEU A 119 -35.55 -13.18 30.90
N GLU A 120 -35.10 -14.37 30.50
CA GLU A 120 -35.89 -15.60 30.59
C GLU A 120 -36.22 -15.91 32.05
N THR A 121 -35.23 -15.85 32.93
CA THR A 121 -35.38 -16.07 34.37
C THR A 121 -36.34 -15.04 34.99
N ALA A 122 -36.19 -13.76 34.66
CA ALA A 122 -37.09 -12.71 35.12
C ALA A 122 -38.55 -12.95 34.68
N ARG A 123 -38.75 -13.44 33.45
CA ARG A 123 -40.07 -13.81 32.94
C ARG A 123 -40.69 -14.96 33.74
N GLU A 124 -39.91 -15.96 34.12
CA GLU A 124 -40.39 -17.07 34.97
C GLU A 124 -40.82 -16.58 36.35
N TYR A 125 -39.99 -15.75 37.01
CA TYR A 125 -40.35 -15.13 38.29
C TYR A 125 -41.63 -14.29 38.18
N GLN A 126 -41.78 -13.49 37.12
CA GLN A 126 -42.96 -12.65 36.93
C GLN A 126 -44.23 -13.50 36.76
N LYS A 127 -44.16 -14.63 36.04
CA LYS A 127 -45.29 -15.57 35.90
C LYS A 127 -45.72 -16.14 37.25
N GLY A 128 -44.77 -16.50 38.11
CA GLY A 128 -45.04 -17.06 39.44
C GLY A 128 -45.58 -16.03 40.44
N SER A 129 -45.11 -14.78 40.36
CA SER A 129 -45.42 -13.72 41.33
C SER A 129 -46.90 -13.31 41.37
N ARG A 130 -47.65 -13.43 40.25
CA ARG A 130 -49.07 -13.01 40.19
C ARG A 130 -49.95 -13.70 41.24
N LYS A 131 -49.68 -14.97 41.54
CA LYS A 131 -50.42 -15.73 42.57
C LYS A 131 -50.10 -15.23 43.97
N TRP A 132 -48.83 -14.99 44.25
CA TRP A 132 -48.35 -14.47 45.53
C TRP A 132 -48.82 -13.04 45.79
N ALA A 133 -48.87 -12.20 44.76
CA ALA A 133 -49.43 -10.85 44.85
C ALA A 133 -50.92 -10.88 45.25
N CYS A 134 -51.71 -11.79 44.66
CA CYS A 134 -53.12 -11.96 45.04
C CYS A 134 -53.26 -12.44 46.49
N VAL A 135 -52.47 -13.43 46.91
CA VAL A 135 -52.45 -13.92 48.30
C VAL A 135 -52.08 -12.79 49.28
N ALA A 136 -51.07 -11.97 48.95
CA ALA A 136 -50.65 -10.85 49.79
C ALA A 136 -51.75 -9.80 49.94
N VAL A 137 -52.46 -9.44 48.85
CA VAL A 137 -53.58 -8.50 48.88
C VAL A 137 -54.73 -9.04 49.73
N VAL A 138 -55.11 -10.32 49.57
CA VAL A 138 -56.18 -10.95 50.36
C VAL A 138 -55.81 -11.01 51.83
N ALA A 139 -54.58 -11.43 52.16
CA ALA A 139 -54.09 -11.47 53.54
C ALA A 139 -54.11 -10.08 54.19
N GLY A 140 -53.70 -9.04 53.46
CA GLY A 140 -53.77 -7.64 53.93
C GLY A 140 -55.20 -7.18 54.20
N ALA A 141 -56.14 -7.49 53.30
CA ALA A 141 -57.55 -7.14 53.47
C ALA A 141 -58.18 -7.81 54.70
N VAL A 142 -57.88 -9.09 54.93
CA VAL A 142 -58.35 -9.82 56.12
C VAL A 142 -57.78 -9.20 57.40
N LEU A 143 -56.49 -8.85 57.41
CA LEU A 143 -55.84 -8.23 58.55
C LEU A 143 -56.48 -6.87 58.91
N VAL A 144 -56.80 -6.05 57.90
CA VAL A 144 -57.53 -4.79 58.09
C VAL A 144 -58.92 -5.04 58.65
N ALA A 145 -59.67 -6.02 58.12
CA ALA A 145 -61.01 -6.35 58.60
C ALA A 145 -61.00 -6.76 60.08
N VAL A 146 -60.04 -7.59 60.50
CA VAL A 146 -59.88 -8.04 61.90
C VAL A 146 -59.61 -6.86 62.84
N ILE A 147 -58.90 -5.82 62.40
CA ILE A 147 -58.62 -4.63 63.22
C ILE A 147 -59.83 -3.69 63.25
N VAL A 148 -60.50 -3.46 62.12
CA VAL A 148 -61.56 -2.45 62.00
C VAL A 148 -62.90 -2.93 62.57
N LEU A 149 -63.29 -4.19 62.33
CA LEU A 149 -64.56 -4.75 62.80
C LEU A 149 -64.80 -4.59 64.31
N PRO A 150 -63.88 -4.93 65.23
CA PRO A 150 -64.12 -4.80 66.67
C PRO A 150 -64.29 -3.35 67.10
N ILE A 151 -63.55 -2.41 66.48
CA ILE A 151 -63.65 -0.98 66.77
C ILE A 151 -65.04 -0.47 66.37
N VAL A 152 -65.51 -0.82 65.17
CA VAL A 152 -66.83 -0.41 64.67
C VAL A 152 -67.96 -0.99 65.52
N ILE A 153 -67.89 -2.28 65.87
CA ILE A 153 -68.89 -2.94 66.73
C ILE A 153 -68.94 -2.27 68.10
N ASN A 154 -67.77 -1.99 68.70
CA ASN A 154 -67.70 -1.34 70.00
C ASN A 154 -68.31 0.08 69.97
N LEU A 155 -67.98 0.88 68.95
CA LEU A 155 -68.52 2.23 68.77
C LEU A 155 -70.04 2.23 68.56
N HIS A 156 -70.55 1.31 67.75
CA HIS A 156 -71.99 1.15 67.53
C HIS A 156 -72.73 0.76 68.82
N LEU A 157 -72.16 -0.17 69.62
CA LEU A 157 -72.76 -0.58 70.89
C LEU A 157 -72.82 0.56 71.91
N LEU A 158 -71.82 1.45 71.91
CA LEU A 158 -71.78 2.65 72.75
C LEU A 158 -72.79 3.71 72.31
N THR A 159 -73.12 3.76 71.01
CA THR A 159 -74.05 4.76 70.43
C THR A 159 -75.52 4.38 70.62
N VAL A 160 -75.82 3.07 70.69
CA VAL A 160 -77.19 2.53 70.85
C VAL A 160 -77.63 2.44 72.32
N ARG A 161 -76.68 2.47 73.25
CA ARG A 161 -76.92 2.39 74.70
C ARG A 161 -77.14 3.77 75.30
#